data_AF-A0ABD0QJ20-F1
#
_entry.id   AF-A0ABD0QJ20-F1
#
_cell.length_a   1.000
_cell.length_b   1.000
_cell.length_c   1.000
_cell.angle_alpha   90.00
_cell.angle_beta   90.00
_cell.angle_gamma   90.00
#
_symmetry.space_group_name_H-M   'P 1'
#
loop_
_entity.id
_entity.type
_entity.pdbx_description
1 polymer ?
#
loop_
_entity_poly.entity_id
_entity_poly.type
_entity_poly.pdbx_seq_one_letter_code
_entity_poly.pdbx_strand_id
1 'polypeptide(L)' 'MRSPAGDIFNPEHYEVNQDMTQPLSNYFIASSHNTYLMGDQLMSQSRVDMYAW' A
#
# COMPACT_ATOMS: atom_id res chain seq x y z
N MET A 1 -3.86 -5.74 -26.34
CA MET A 1 -4.14 -4.44 -25.69
C MET A 1 -5.64 -4.38 -25.43
N ARG A 2 -6.08 -4.14 -24.19
CA ARG A 2 -7.49 -3.93 -23.87
C ARG A 2 -7.86 -2.49 -24.22
N SER A 3 -9.04 -2.27 -24.79
CA SER A 3 -9.52 -0.92 -25.12
C SER A 3 -9.87 -0.16 -23.84
N PRO A 4 -9.60 1.15 -23.73
CA PRO A 4 -9.97 1.97 -22.57
C PRO A 4 -11.46 1.89 -22.17
N ALA A 5 -12.35 1.66 -23.14
CA ALA A 5 -13.80 1.58 -22.92
C ALA A 5 -14.28 0.30 -22.21
N GLY A 6 -13.41 -0.69 -22.01
CA GLY A 6 -13.75 -1.97 -21.38
C GLY A 6 -12.82 -2.34 -20.22
N ASP A 7 -12.17 -1.34 -19.61
CA ASP A 7 -11.35 -1.58 -18.43
C ASP A 7 -12.24 -1.92 -17.22
N ILE A 8 -11.79 -2.87 -16.42
CA ILE A 8 -12.50 -3.29 -15.20
C ILE A 8 -12.28 -2.28 -14.06
N PHE A 9 -11.19 -1.52 -14.11
CA PHE A 9 -10.87 -0.51 -13.11
C PHE A 9 -11.40 0.87 -13.53
N ASN A 10 -11.92 1.63 -12.55
CA ASN A 10 -12.24 3.03 -12.77
C ASN A 10 -10.94 3.84 -12.90
N PRO A 11 -10.68 4.53 -14.03
CA PRO A 11 -9.48 5.34 -14.21
C PRO A 11 -9.30 6.43 -13.16
N GLU A 12 -10.38 6.92 -12.55
CA GLU A 12 -10.32 7.93 -11.46
C GLU A 12 -9.66 7.38 -10.18
N HIS A 13 -9.50 6.06 -10.05
CA HIS A 13 -8.84 5.42 -8.91
C HIS A 13 -7.33 5.24 -9.10
N TYR A 14 -6.77 5.73 -10.21
CA TYR A 14 -5.31 5.75 -10.42
C TYR A 14 -4.62 6.92 -9.70
N GLU A 15 -5.39 7.85 -9.14
CA GLU A 15 -4.91 8.96 -8.32
C GLU A 15 -5.64 8.99 -6.97
N VAL A 16 -5.22 9.88 -6.07
CA VAL A 16 -5.91 10.11 -4.80
C VAL A 16 -7.31 10.67 -5.10
N ASN A 17 -8.34 9.94 -4.72
CA ASN A 17 -9.73 10.29 -5.03
C ASN A 17 -10.62 10.45 -3.79
N GLN A 18 -10.11 10.09 -2.61
CA GLN A 18 -10.77 10.29 -1.34
C GLN A 18 -10.64 11.75 -0.89
N ASP A 19 -11.62 12.24 -0.11
CA ASP A 19 -11.48 13.51 0.61
C ASP A 19 -10.35 13.38 1.63
N MET A 20 -9.25 14.13 1.47
CA MET A 20 -8.06 14.12 2.34
C MET A 20 -8.07 15.21 3.42
N THR A 21 -9.22 15.83 3.69
CA THR A 21 -9.37 16.91 4.68
C THR A 21 -9.98 16.46 6.01
N GLN A 22 -10.42 15.21 6.12
CA GLN A 22 -10.98 14.66 7.35
C GLN A 22 -9.90 14.41 8.42
N PRO A 23 -10.26 14.26 9.70
CA PRO A 23 -9.32 13.83 10.73
C PRO A 23 -8.68 12.47 10.41
N LEU A 24 -7.42 12.29 10.82
CA LEU A 24 -6.63 11.08 10.53
C LEU A 24 -7.31 9.76 10.98
N SER A 25 -8.10 9.81 12.05
CA SER A 25 -8.85 8.67 12.58
C SER A 25 -9.94 8.14 11.65
N ASN A 26 -10.29 8.88 10.60
CA ASN A 26 -11.35 8.52 9.66
C ASN A 26 -10.84 7.68 8.49
N TYR A 27 -9.52 7.41 8.43
CA TYR A 27 -8.90 6.67 7.33
C TYR A 27 -8.36 5.32 7.80
N PHE A 28 -8.43 4.33 6.93
CA PHE A 28 -7.62 3.13 7.07
C PHE A 28 -6.16 3.46 6.72
N ILE A 29 -5.23 3.06 7.57
CA ILE A 29 -3.80 3.31 7.40
C ILE A 29 -3.10 2.01 7.02
N ALA A 30 -2.47 1.99 5.86
CA ALA A 30 -1.56 0.92 5.47
C ALA A 30 -0.41 0.87 6.49
N SER A 31 -0.32 -0.22 7.24
CA SER A 31 0.63 -0.38 8.33
C SER A 31 1.37 -1.70 8.21
N SER A 32 2.60 -1.72 8.71
CA SER A 32 3.47 -2.88 8.70
C SER A 32 3.91 -3.21 10.13
N HIS A 33 4.08 -4.49 10.42
CA HIS A 33 4.61 -4.98 11.70
C HIS A 33 5.91 -5.73 11.46
N ASN A 34 6.93 -5.47 12.28
CA ASN A 34 8.27 -6.05 12.13
C ASN A 34 8.85 -5.88 10.71
N THR A 35 8.71 -4.68 10.14
CA THR A 35 9.11 -4.36 8.76
C THR A 35 10.55 -4.76 8.44
N TYR A 36 11.45 -4.74 9.40
CA TYR A 36 12.85 -5.12 9.19
C TYR A 36 13.05 -6.59 8.76
N LEU A 37 12.10 -7.49 9.02
CA LEU A 37 12.24 -8.92 8.73
C LEU A 37 12.05 -9.22 7.24
N MET A 38 13.01 -9.94 6.67
CA MET A 38 12.95 -10.44 5.29
C MET A 38 12.12 -11.72 5.13
N GLY A 39 11.74 -12.36 6.24
CA GLY A 39 11.03 -13.64 6.21
C GLY A 39 10.32 -13.95 7.52
N ASP A 40 10.39 -15.20 7.97
CA ASP A 40 9.71 -15.65 9.17
C ASP A 40 10.19 -14.97 10.47
N GLN A 41 9.39 -15.08 11.53
CA GLN A 41 9.65 -14.41 12.81
C GLN A 41 10.82 -15.01 13.62
N LEU A 42 11.27 -16.24 13.31
CA LEU A 42 12.18 -17.00 14.17
C LEU A 42 13.62 -17.01 13.64
N MET A 43 13.80 -17.23 12.34
CA MET A 43 15.10 -17.57 11.75
C MET A 43 15.50 -16.67 10.58
N SER A 44 14.63 -15.76 10.13
CA SER A 44 14.93 -14.89 9.00
C SER A 44 15.85 -13.72 9.35
N GLN A 45 16.46 -13.12 8.33
CA GLN A 45 17.37 -11.99 8.49
C GLN A 45 16.62 -10.66 8.56
N SER A 46 17.17 -9.71 9.32
CA SER A 46 16.73 -8.32 9.30
C SER A 46 17.52 -7.51 8.27
N ARG A 47 16.89 -6.61 7.51
CA ARG A 47 17.61 -5.57 6.75
C ARG A 47 16.89 -4.23 6.74
N VAL A 48 17.69 -3.17 6.56
CA VAL A 48 17.23 -1.79 6.44
C VAL A 48 16.40 -1.60 5.16
N ASP A 49 16.78 -2.26 4.07
CA ASP A 49 16.12 -2.12 2.76
C ASP A 49 14.62 -2.45 2.79
N MET A 50 14.13 -3.20 3.79
CA MET A 50 12.71 -3.49 3.95
C MET A 50 11.85 -2.28 4.31
N TYR A 51 12.44 -1.20 4.82
CA TYR A 51 11.72 0.06 5.04
C TYR A 51 11.63 0.92 3.78
N ALA A 52 12.38 0.58 2.73
CA ALA A 52 12.44 1.35 1.48
C ALA A 52 11.61 0.73 0.34
N TRP A 53 10.98 -0.42 0.59
CA TRP A 53 10.18 -1.20 -0.37
C TRP A 53 8.69 -1.02 -0.15
#